data_AF-A0A1E4RGR0-F1
#
_entry.id   AF-A0A1E4RGR0-F1
#
_cell.length_a   1.000
_cell.length_b   1.000
_cell.length_c   1.000
_cell.angle_alpha   90.00
_cell.angle_beta   90.00
_cell.angle_gamma   90.00
#
_symmetry.space_group_name_H-M   'P 1'
#
loop_
_entity.id
_entity.type
_entity.pdbx_description
1 polymer ?
#
loop_
_entity_poly.entity_id
_entity_poly.type
_entity_poly.pdbx_seq_one_letter_code
_entity_poly.pdbx_strand_id
1 'polypeptide(L)' 'MAGHIARYIRHAPVAHPHVDAKIKWASKFLGATMWFYIFYRVKEDGPVMFGQKLPFEHH' A
#
# COMPACT_ATOMS: atom_id res chain seq x y z
N MET A 1 -9.75 37.13 16.22
CA MET A 1 -8.36 36.72 15.88
C MET A 1 -7.71 35.96 17.03
N ALA A 2 -8.25 34.80 17.44
CA ALA A 2 -7.69 34.05 18.58
C ALA A 2 -7.95 32.54 18.39
N GLY A 3 -6.93 31.79 17.96
CA GLY A 3 -7.07 30.33 17.76
C GLY A 3 -5.77 29.56 17.50
N HIS A 4 -4.59 30.15 17.72
CA HIS A 4 -3.31 29.52 17.37
C HIS A 4 -2.44 29.12 18.58
N ILE A 5 -2.87 29.35 19.82
CA ILE A 5 -2.03 29.20 21.01
C ILE A 5 -1.96 27.74 21.53
N ALA A 6 -2.95 26.89 21.20
CA ALA A 6 -3.05 25.52 21.74
C ALA A 6 -2.54 24.40 20.80
N ARG A 7 -1.80 24.73 19.73
CA ARG A 7 -1.38 23.73 18.73
C ARG A 7 -0.27 22.78 19.19
N TYR A 8 0.44 23.11 20.27
CA TYR A 8 1.58 22.32 20.75
C TYR A 8 1.50 22.16 22.27
N ILE A 9 0.60 21.29 22.73
CA ILE A 9 0.54 20.89 24.14
C ILE A 9 1.66 19.89 24.38
N ARG A 10 2.63 20.25 25.23
CA ARG A 10 3.70 19.33 25.64
C ARG A 10 3.07 18.16 26.41
N HIS A 11 3.43 16.92 26.07
CA HIS A 11 2.93 15.68 26.67
C HIS A 11 1.46 15.32 26.42
N ALA A 12 0.80 15.95 25.44
CA ALA A 12 -0.49 15.48 24.94
C ALA A 12 -0.30 14.42 23.84
N PRO A 13 -1.28 13.52 23.62
CA PRO A 13 -1.27 12.61 22.48
C PRO A 13 -1.21 13.41 21.16
N VAL A 14 -0.42 12.90 20.21
CA VAL A 14 -0.22 13.54 18.91
C VAL A 14 -1.55 13.58 18.13
N ALA A 15 -1.93 14.77 17.66
CA ALA A 15 -3.12 14.91 16.82
C ALA A 15 -2.96 14.16 15.49
N HIS A 16 -4.07 13.64 14.96
CA HIS A 16 -4.05 12.98 13.66
C HIS A 16 -3.54 13.95 12.57
N PRO A 17 -2.63 13.50 11.68
CA PRO A 17 -2.12 14.35 10.63
C PRO A 17 -3.25 14.71 9.65
N HIS A 18 -3.30 15.99 9.26
CA HIS A 18 -4.17 16.43 8.18
C HIS A 18 -3.55 16.02 6.84
N VAL A 19 -4.05 14.95 6.25
CA VAL A 19 -3.62 14.46 4.94
C VAL A 19 -4.67 14.82 3.90
N ASP A 20 -4.22 15.40 2.79
CA ASP A 20 -5.11 15.72 1.67
C ASP A 20 -5.78 14.44 1.13
N ALA A 21 -7.07 14.54 0.82
CA ALA A 21 -7.86 13.39 0.36
C ALA A 21 -7.29 12.78 -0.93
N LYS A 22 -6.70 13.59 -1.82
CA LYS A 22 -6.10 13.11 -3.08
C LYS A 22 -4.92 12.20 -2.79
N ILE A 23 -4.07 12.56 -1.83
CA ILE A 23 -2.92 11.74 -1.44
C ILE A 23 -3.41 10.42 -0.84
N LYS A 24 -4.39 10.47 0.06
CA LYS A 24 -4.98 9.27 0.67
C LYS A 24 -5.54 8.29 -0.37
N TRP A 25 -6.25 8.79 -1.38
CA TRP A 25 -6.80 7.96 -2.44
C TRP A 25 -5.73 7.47 -3.42
N ALA A 26 -4.77 8.31 -3.79
CA ALA A 26 -3.65 7.92 -4.65
C ALA A 26 -2.82 6.80 -4.01
N SER A 27 -2.49 6.90 -2.71
CA SER A 27 -1.77 5.84 -1.98
C SER A 27 -2.55 4.53 -1.96
N LYS A 28 -3.87 4.57 -1.78
CA LYS A 28 -4.71 3.37 -1.85
C LYS A 28 -4.73 2.75 -3.24
N PHE A 29 -4.86 3.56 -4.29
CA PHE A 29 -4.87 3.09 -5.66
C PHE A 29 -3.54 2.41 -6.02
N LEU A 30 -2.41 3.04 -5.70
CA LEU A 30 -1.09 2.46 -5.93
C LEU A 30 -0.87 1.16 -5.15
N GLY A 31 -1.26 1.12 -3.88
CA GLY A 31 -1.19 -0.09 -3.07
C GLY A 31 -2.08 -1.22 -3.62
N ALA A 32 -3.29 -0.88 -4.08
CA ALA A 32 -4.20 -1.83 -4.72
C ALA A 32 -3.62 -2.37 -6.03
N THR A 33 -3.07 -1.51 -6.89
CA THR A 33 -2.42 -1.91 -8.14
C THR A 33 -1.22 -2.81 -7.90
N MET A 34 -0.41 -2.53 -6.88
CA MET A 34 0.72 -3.39 -6.50
C MET A 34 0.26 -4.80 -6.12
N TRP A 35 -0.70 -4.92 -5.19
CA TRP A 35 -1.20 -6.23 -4.77
C TRP A 35 -1.96 -6.97 -5.87
N PHE A 36 -2.73 -6.24 -6.69
CA PHE A 36 -3.36 -6.78 -7.87
C PHE A 36 -2.33 -7.42 -8.80
N TYR A 37 -1.22 -6.72 -9.07
CA TYR A 37 -0.17 -7.24 -9.95
C TYR A 37 0.52 -8.48 -9.36
N ILE A 38 0.77 -8.50 -8.05
CA ILE A 38 1.34 -9.68 -7.38
C ILE A 38 0.41 -10.88 -7.54
N PHE A 39 -0.88 -10.74 -7.26
CA PHE A 39 -1.82 -11.87 -7.41
C PHE A 39 -2.03 -12.27 -8.86
N TYR A 40 -2.02 -11.31 -9.78
CA TYR A 40 -2.06 -11.57 -11.21
C TYR A 40 -0.86 -12.43 -11.64
N ARG A 41 0.37 -12.05 -11.25
CA ARG A 41 1.58 -12.82 -11.53
C ARG A 41 1.62 -14.16 -10.82
N VAL A 42 1.17 -14.24 -9.58
CA VAL A 42 1.06 -15.52 -8.86
C VAL A 42 0.07 -16.46 -9.55
N LYS A 43 -0.98 -15.95 -10.21
CA LYS A 43 -1.90 -16.78 -11.00
C LYS A 43 -1.26 -17.28 -12.30
N GLU A 44 -0.52 -16.42 -12.99
CA GLU A 44 0.10 -16.76 -14.28
C GLU A 44 1.37 -17.61 -14.13
N ASP A 45 2.28 -17.16 -13.27
CA ASP A 45 3.58 -17.80 -13.00
C ASP A 45 3.49 -18.80 -11.83
N GLY A 46 2.31 -18.98 -11.22
CA GLY A 46 2.09 -19.87 -10.08
C GLY A 46 2.69 -21.27 -10.20
N PRO A 47 2.49 -22.00 -11.32
CA PRO A 47 3.08 -23.33 -11.49
C PRO A 47 4.62 -23.34 -11.47
N VAL A 48 5.25 -22.26 -11.93
CA VAL A 48 6.71 -22.08 -11.96
C VAL A 48 7.23 -21.61 -10.60
N MET A 49 6.53 -20.67 -9.96
CA MET A 49 6.91 -20.10 -8.66
C MET A 49 6.69 -21.08 -7.50
N PHE A 50 5.68 -21.96 -7.57
CA PHE A 50 5.40 -22.99 -6.57
C PHE A 50 6.04 -24.34 -6.88
N GLY A 51 6.95 -24.41 -7.87
CA GLY A 51 7.75 -25.60 -8.16
C GLY A 51 6.95 -26.80 -8.70
N GLN A 52 5.73 -26.58 -9.18
CA GLN A 52 4.88 -27.62 -9.77
C GLN A 52 5.27 -27.94 -11.21
N LYS A 53 6.04 -27.07 -11.88
CA LYS A 53 6.62 -27.29 -13.20
C LYS A 53 8.09 -26.84 -13.22
N LEU A 54 8.97 -27.70 -13.69
CA LEU A 54 10.37 -27.34 -13.95
C LEU A 54 10.44 -26.48 -15.22
N PRO A 55 11.30 -25.45 -15.30
CA PRO A 55 11.35 -24.51 -16.43
C PRO A 55 11.70 -25.15 -17.79
N PHE A 56 12.04 -26.44 -17.81
CA PHE A 56 12.42 -27.23 -18.98
C PHE A 56 11.43 -28.35 -19.34
N GLU A 57 10.29 -28.49 -18.65
CA GLU A 57 9.24 -29.48 -19.00
C GLU A 57 8.31 -29.01 -20.15
N HIS A 58 8.68 -27.96 -20.88
CA HIS A 58 8.02 -27.57 -22.13
C HIS A 58 8.51 -28.47 -23.29
N HIS A 59 8.13 -29.74 -23.27
CA HIS A 59 8.13 -30.62 -24.44
C HIS A 59 6.71 -30.83 -24.96
#